data_AF-A0A5C3LEI3-F1
#
_entry.id   AF-A0A5C3LEI3-F1
#
_cell.length_a   1.000
_cell.length_b   1.000
_cell.length_c   1.000
_cell.angle_alpha   90.00
_cell.angle_beta   90.00
_cell.angle_gamma   90.00
#
_symmetry.space_group_name_H-M   'P 1'
#
loop_
_entity.id
_entity.type
_entity.pdbx_description
1 polymer ?
#
loop_
_entity_poly.entity_id
_entity_poly.type
_entity_poly.pdbx_seq_one_letter_code
_entity_poly.pdbx_strand_id
1 'polypeptide(L)'
;MNHEFKLGQYYLLPLTLHTFSFMDEDRSMFKCIAVLVPTFPEVIGSFEKDPDQFDMFIEQLSSAAAAACQEDTAAFKNRILSYIPLDMLNRVLQPPLTSAHAKSLQGFNHLQIARLLCPIKWLEKFNNDPNAFMEQVKDGQIKIKAKDWPAFVYSADVEFDPEDVSNGLMRGYAFAVF
;
A
#
# COMPACT_ATOMS: atom_id res chain seq x y z
N MET A 1 20.36 14.97 -54.23
CA MET A 1 19.74 15.98 -53.35
C MET A 1 18.91 15.21 -52.37
N ASN A 2 18.98 15.29 -51.04
CA ASN A 2 19.62 16.12 -50.02
C ASN A 2 19.22 15.37 -48.71
N HIS A 3 19.89 15.32 -47.57
CA HIS A 3 21.11 15.86 -46.99
C HIS A 3 21.40 14.90 -45.82
N GLU A 4 22.62 14.40 -45.69
CA GLU A 4 23.07 13.70 -44.47
C GLU A 4 23.17 14.72 -43.32
N PHE A 5 22.47 14.48 -42.21
CA PHE A 5 22.74 15.14 -40.94
C PHE A 5 23.73 14.28 -40.15
N LYS A 6 25.01 14.68 -40.17
CA LYS A 6 26.03 14.19 -39.24
C LYS A 6 25.88 14.92 -37.91
N LEU A 7 25.48 14.20 -36.86
CA LEU A 7 25.61 14.67 -35.49
C LEU A 7 26.90 14.09 -34.88
N GLY A 8 27.63 14.98 -34.22
CA GLY A 8 29.01 14.80 -33.79
C GLY A 8 29.23 13.71 -32.74
N GLN A 9 30.46 13.20 -32.76
CA GLN A 9 31.03 12.28 -31.79
C GLN A 9 31.04 12.92 -30.39
N TYR A 10 30.27 12.37 -29.46
CA TYR A 10 30.54 12.49 -28.03
C TYR A 10 31.01 11.12 -27.52
N TYR A 11 32.26 11.09 -27.04
CA TYR A 11 32.91 9.90 -26.51
C TYR A 11 32.40 9.59 -25.08
N LEU A 12 31.98 8.33 -24.88
CA LEU A 12 32.07 7.47 -23.69
C LEU A 12 31.42 7.93 -22.35
N LEU A 13 30.27 7.32 -22.03
CA LEU A 13 30.00 6.52 -20.81
C LEU A 13 28.67 5.72 -21.02
N PRO A 14 28.60 4.41 -20.74
CA PRO A 14 27.38 3.63 -20.97
C PRO A 14 26.44 3.77 -19.77
N LEU A 15 25.54 4.75 -19.79
CA LEU A 15 24.30 4.65 -19.05
C LEU A 15 23.32 3.87 -19.93
N THR A 16 23.04 2.64 -19.54
CA THR A 16 22.00 1.79 -20.13
C THR A 16 20.67 2.52 -20.08
N LEU A 17 20.32 3.23 -21.16
CA LEU A 17 18.95 3.60 -21.47
C LEU A 17 18.20 2.29 -21.73
N HIS A 18 17.61 1.74 -20.67
CA HIS A 18 16.54 0.78 -20.83
C HIS A 18 15.43 1.53 -21.58
N THR A 19 15.31 1.33 -22.89
CA THR A 19 14.16 1.81 -23.64
C THR A 19 12.94 1.12 -23.05
N PHE A 20 12.22 1.83 -22.19
CA PHE A 20 10.96 1.38 -21.63
C PHE A 20 9.97 1.33 -22.80
N SER A 21 9.64 0.13 -23.27
CA SER A 21 8.58 -0.05 -24.25
C SER A 21 7.27 0.29 -23.56
N PHE A 22 6.70 1.47 -23.86
CA PHE A 22 5.33 1.79 -23.46
C PHE A 22 4.40 0.68 -23.93
N MET A 23 3.68 0.03 -23.00
CA MET A 23 2.74 -1.02 -23.36
C MET A 23 1.47 -0.40 -23.98
N ASP A 24 0.74 -1.13 -24.82
CA ASP A 24 -0.51 -0.66 -25.43
C ASP A 24 -1.56 -0.23 -24.38
N GLU A 25 -1.47 -0.79 -23.17
CA GLU A 25 -2.28 -0.43 -22.01
C GLU A 25 -1.99 0.98 -21.51
N ASP A 26 -0.72 1.36 -21.38
CA ASP A 26 -0.31 2.71 -20.94
C ASP A 26 -0.82 3.78 -21.91
N ARG A 27 -0.73 3.49 -23.22
CA ARG A 27 -1.19 4.39 -24.28
C ARG A 27 -2.70 4.53 -24.32
N SER A 28 -3.41 3.46 -23.98
CA SER A 28 -4.88 3.46 -23.87
C SER A 28 -5.34 4.24 -22.64
N MET A 29 -4.66 4.06 -21.50
CA MET A 29 -4.94 4.80 -20.27
C MET A 29 -4.67 6.29 -20.43
N PHE A 30 -3.57 6.67 -21.08
CA PHE A 30 -3.29 8.06 -21.41
C PHE A 30 -4.41 8.70 -22.24
N LYS A 31 -4.93 8.01 -23.25
CA LYS A 31 -6.06 8.50 -24.06
C LYS A 31 -7.31 8.74 -23.22
N CYS A 32 -7.62 7.86 -22.27
CA CYS A 32 -8.74 8.05 -21.35
C CYS A 32 -8.55 9.30 -20.48
N ILE A 33 -7.34 9.50 -19.94
CA ILE A 33 -7.00 10.69 -19.13
C ILE A 33 -7.11 11.97 -19.98
N ALA A 34 -6.63 11.96 -21.22
CA ALA A 34 -6.72 13.09 -22.14
C ALA A 34 -8.16 13.49 -22.50
N VAL A 35 -9.10 12.53 -22.49
CA VAL A 35 -10.54 12.82 -22.64
C VAL A 35 -11.11 13.45 -21.37
N LEU A 36 -10.69 12.99 -20.19
CA LEU A 36 -11.17 13.51 -18.90
C LEU A 36 -10.63 14.90 -18.59
N VAL A 37 -9.41 15.23 -19.05
CA VAL A 37 -8.79 16.53 -18.87
C VAL A 37 -8.37 17.08 -20.24
N PRO A 38 -9.28 17.76 -20.96
CA PRO A 38 -9.07 18.16 -22.36
C PRO A 38 -7.89 19.11 -22.59
N THR A 39 -7.41 19.78 -21.54
CA THR A 39 -6.26 20.70 -21.59
C THR A 39 -4.92 19.99 -21.49
N PHE A 40 -4.88 18.72 -21.05
CA PHE A 40 -3.63 17.97 -20.88
C PHE A 40 -2.81 17.83 -22.16
N PRO A 41 -3.38 17.55 -23.35
CA PRO A 41 -2.59 17.45 -24.57
C PRO A 41 -1.82 18.74 -24.89
N GLU A 42 -2.42 19.91 -24.65
CA GLU A 42 -1.77 21.20 -24.89
C GLU A 42 -0.68 21.48 -23.85
N VAL A 43 -0.97 21.22 -22.57
CA VAL A 43 -0.01 21.38 -21.47
C VAL A 43 1.19 20.46 -21.64
N ILE A 44 0.96 19.18 -21.97
CA ILE A 44 2.03 18.21 -22.22
C ILE A 44 2.84 18.60 -23.46
N GLY A 45 2.17 19.03 -24.53
CA GLY A 45 2.83 19.53 -25.73
C GLY A 45 3.70 20.76 -25.48
N SER A 46 3.35 21.60 -24.50
CA SER A 46 4.18 22.75 -24.13
C SER A 46 5.52 22.38 -23.49
N PHE A 47 5.62 21.19 -22.90
CA PHE A 47 6.83 20.72 -22.22
C PHE A 47 7.86 20.08 -23.16
N GLU A 48 7.52 19.82 -24.43
CA GLU A 48 8.48 19.29 -25.42
C GLU A 48 9.72 20.18 -25.58
N LYS A 49 9.61 21.47 -25.25
CA LYS A 49 10.66 22.47 -25.37
C LYS A 49 11.42 22.72 -24.08
N ASP A 50 10.95 22.19 -22.95
CA ASP A 50 11.51 22.42 -21.62
C ASP A 50 11.34 21.16 -20.74
N PRO A 51 12.34 20.25 -20.76
CA PRO A 51 12.32 19.02 -19.98
C PRO A 51 12.23 19.25 -18.46
N ASP A 52 12.78 20.34 -17.93
CA ASP A 52 12.76 20.63 -16.49
C ASP A 52 11.32 20.96 -16.03
N GLN A 53 10.55 21.65 -16.87
CA GLN A 53 9.12 21.88 -16.62
C GLN A 53 8.30 20.59 -16.66
N PHE A 54 8.67 19.65 -17.52
CA PHE A 54 8.02 18.34 -17.57
C PHE A 54 8.23 17.59 -16.24
N ASP A 55 9.46 17.52 -15.75
CA ASP A 55 9.78 16.83 -14.50
C ASP A 55 9.05 17.47 -13.31
N MET A 56 9.03 18.80 -13.23
CA MET A 56 8.30 19.52 -12.20
C MET A 56 6.79 19.25 -12.26
N PHE A 57 6.21 19.13 -13.45
CA PHE A 57 4.81 18.75 -13.64
C PHE A 57 4.52 17.32 -13.15
N ILE A 58 5.40 16.36 -13.46
CA ILE A 58 5.27 14.97 -13.00
C ILE A 58 5.38 14.88 -11.47
N GLU A 59 6.30 15.63 -10.85
CA GLU A 59 6.41 15.73 -9.40
C GLU A 59 5.14 16.28 -8.76
N GLN A 60 4.58 17.35 -9.34
CA GLN A 60 3.31 17.95 -8.88
C GLN A 60 2.14 16.97 -9.00
N LEU A 61 2.02 16.28 -10.13
CA LEU A 61 0.96 15.30 -10.36
C LEU A 61 1.06 14.13 -9.36
N SER A 62 2.28 13.61 -9.17
CA SER A 62 2.55 12.52 -8.22
C SER A 62 2.27 12.96 -6.78
N SER A 63 2.66 14.18 -6.42
CA SER A 63 2.39 14.77 -5.09
C SER A 63 0.89 14.96 -4.86
N ALA A 64 0.15 15.49 -5.84
CA ALA A 64 -1.30 15.67 -5.75
C ALA A 64 -2.03 14.32 -5.60
N ALA A 65 -1.65 13.32 -6.39
CA ALA A 65 -2.19 11.96 -6.26
C ALA A 65 -1.88 11.36 -4.87
N ALA A 66 -0.64 11.49 -4.40
CA ALA A 66 -0.25 11.01 -3.08
C ALA A 66 -1.02 11.74 -1.96
N ALA A 67 -1.23 13.06 -2.08
CA ALA A 67 -1.99 13.86 -1.12
C ALA A 67 -3.46 13.42 -1.06
N ALA A 68 -4.10 13.22 -2.21
CA ALA A 68 -5.49 12.74 -2.27
C ALA A 68 -5.63 11.36 -1.60
N CYS A 69 -4.74 10.39 -1.90
CA CYS A 69 -4.75 9.08 -1.24
C CYS A 69 -4.47 9.17 0.27
N GLN A 70 -3.63 10.12 0.69
CA GLN A 70 -3.32 10.33 2.10
C GLN A 70 -4.52 10.92 2.86
N GLU A 71 -5.29 11.82 2.25
CA GLU A 71 -6.44 12.45 2.91
C GLU A 71 -7.49 11.41 3.31
N ASP A 72 -7.85 10.51 2.38
CA ASP A 72 -8.80 9.41 2.63
C ASP A 72 -8.32 8.50 3.77
N THR A 73 -7.04 8.15 3.76
CA THR A 73 -6.46 7.21 4.74
C THR A 73 -6.13 7.86 6.08
N ALA A 74 -5.83 9.17 6.12
CA ALA A 74 -5.50 9.90 7.33
C ALA A 74 -6.71 10.06 8.25
N ALA A 75 -7.87 10.37 7.68
CA ALA A 75 -9.13 10.44 8.43
C ALA A 75 -9.46 9.08 9.08
N PHE A 76 -9.24 8.00 8.34
CA PHE A 76 -9.46 6.64 8.83
C PHE A 76 -8.44 6.22 9.90
N LYS A 77 -7.15 6.53 9.72
CA LYS A 77 -6.06 6.20 10.66
C LYS A 77 -6.32 6.72 12.07
N ASN A 78 -6.90 7.91 12.21
CA ASN A 78 -7.19 8.46 13.53
C ASN A 78 -8.39 7.78 14.20
N ARG A 79 -9.32 7.25 13.41
CA ARG A 79 -10.53 6.57 13.91
C ARG A 79 -10.30 5.09 14.16
N ILE A 80 -9.42 4.41 13.40
CA ILE A 80 -9.23 2.96 13.54
C ILE A 80 -8.80 2.56 14.96
N LEU A 81 -8.04 3.42 15.66
CA LEU A 81 -7.63 3.20 17.05
C LEU A 81 -8.82 3.10 18.02
N SER A 82 -9.98 3.69 17.71
CA SER A 82 -11.20 3.53 18.53
C SER A 82 -11.97 2.26 18.22
N TYR A 83 -11.76 1.64 17.05
CA TYR A 83 -12.43 0.39 16.66
C TYR A 83 -11.66 -0.84 17.10
N ILE A 84 -10.32 -0.77 17.17
CA ILE A 84 -9.45 -1.88 17.60
C ILE A 84 -9.86 -2.47 18.97
N PRO A 85 -10.15 -1.68 20.02
CA PRO A 85 -10.47 -2.24 21.33
C PRO A 85 -11.86 -2.88 21.40
N LEU A 86 -12.74 -2.71 20.40
CA LEU A 86 -14.10 -3.24 20.46
C LEU A 86 -14.16 -4.78 20.54
N ASP A 87 -13.12 -5.45 20.03
CA ASP A 87 -12.96 -6.92 20.06
C ASP A 87 -12.08 -7.40 21.23
N MET A 88 -11.66 -6.49 22.10
CA MET A 88 -10.83 -6.82 23.25
C MET A 88 -11.68 -6.94 24.50
N LEU A 89 -11.46 -8.01 25.28
CA LEU A 89 -12.15 -8.24 26.56
C LEU A 89 -12.16 -7.01 27.47
N ASN A 90 -11.04 -6.29 27.53
CA ASN A 90 -10.86 -5.12 28.39
C ASN A 90 -11.09 -3.78 27.68
N ARG A 91 -11.43 -3.80 26.38
CA ARG A 91 -11.63 -2.62 25.51
C ARG A 91 -10.57 -1.52 25.60
N VAL A 92 -9.34 -1.89 25.94
CA VAL A 92 -8.21 -0.96 26.12
C VAL A 92 -6.97 -1.53 25.47
N LEU A 93 -6.25 -0.66 24.73
CA LEU A 93 -4.92 -0.94 24.20
C LEU A 93 -3.86 -0.79 25.30
N GLN A 94 -2.94 -1.75 25.36
CA GLN A 94 -1.83 -1.80 26.28
C GLN A 94 -0.53 -2.06 25.49
N PRO A 95 0.40 -1.07 25.47
CA PRO A 95 0.25 0.29 25.99
C PRO A 95 -0.80 1.12 25.19
N PRO A 96 -1.39 2.18 25.78
CA PRO A 96 -2.32 3.04 25.04
C PRO A 96 -1.67 3.64 23.80
N LEU A 97 -2.39 3.62 22.68
CA LEU A 97 -1.99 4.29 21.44
C LEU A 97 -2.93 5.47 21.16
N THR A 98 -2.33 6.60 20.80
CA THR A 98 -3.02 7.79 20.31
C THR A 98 -2.52 8.13 18.90
N SER A 99 -3.22 8.99 18.18
CA SER A 99 -2.81 9.45 16.84
C SER A 99 -1.44 10.14 16.82
N ALA A 100 -0.95 10.63 17.96
CA ALA A 100 0.36 11.24 18.13
C ALA A 100 1.52 10.23 18.19
N HIS A 101 1.23 8.94 18.36
CA HIS A 101 2.27 7.91 18.42
C HIS A 101 2.86 7.61 17.04
N ALA A 102 4.16 7.36 17.00
CA ALA A 102 4.85 6.98 15.78
C ALA A 102 4.29 5.68 15.18
N LYS A 103 4.24 5.58 13.85
CA LYS A 103 3.82 4.36 13.13
C LYS A 103 4.62 3.12 13.57
N SER A 104 5.86 3.32 14.02
CA SER A 104 6.74 2.28 14.54
C SER A 104 6.20 1.60 15.80
N LEU A 105 5.29 2.21 16.55
CA LEU A 105 4.68 1.61 17.75
C LEU A 105 3.43 0.77 17.44
N GLN A 106 3.05 0.65 16.16
CA GLN A 106 1.86 -0.06 15.72
C GLN A 106 2.23 -1.38 15.01
N GLY A 107 1.22 -2.15 14.59
CA GLY A 107 1.43 -3.42 13.88
C GLY A 107 2.08 -4.49 14.75
N PHE A 108 3.12 -5.17 14.25
CA PHE A 108 3.86 -6.21 14.97
C PHE A 108 4.77 -5.69 16.10
N ASN A 109 4.76 -4.39 16.38
CA ASN A 109 5.39 -3.80 17.56
C ASN A 109 4.42 -3.62 18.74
N HIS A 110 3.13 -3.93 18.55
CA HIS A 110 2.12 -3.84 19.60
C HIS A 110 1.36 -5.16 19.72
N LEU A 111 1.51 -5.85 20.84
CA LEU A 111 1.00 -7.21 21.07
C LEU A 111 -0.46 -7.42 20.61
N GLN A 112 -1.38 -6.57 21.06
CA GLN A 112 -2.80 -6.73 20.73
C GLN A 112 -3.12 -6.47 19.25
N ILE A 113 -2.42 -5.52 18.60
CA ILE A 113 -2.61 -5.24 17.17
C ILE A 113 -1.96 -6.34 16.34
N ALA A 114 -0.77 -6.80 16.74
CA ALA A 114 -0.06 -7.91 16.13
C ALA A 114 -0.92 -9.17 16.10
N ARG A 115 -1.67 -9.45 17.18
CA ARG A 115 -2.60 -10.59 17.23
C ARG A 115 -3.73 -10.45 16.20
N LEU A 116 -4.31 -9.26 16.06
CA LEU A 116 -5.37 -9.00 15.07
C LEU A 116 -4.87 -9.15 13.63
N LEU A 117 -3.66 -8.64 13.37
CA LEU A 117 -3.00 -8.71 12.06
C LEU A 117 -2.37 -10.07 11.74
N CYS A 118 -2.18 -10.92 12.75
CA CYS A 118 -1.64 -12.26 12.57
C CYS A 118 -2.55 -13.05 11.61
N PRO A 119 -2.00 -13.69 10.56
CA PRO A 119 -2.80 -14.57 9.73
C PRO A 119 -3.50 -15.63 10.57
N ILE A 120 -4.79 -15.87 10.30
CA ILE A 120 -5.60 -16.77 11.13
C ILE A 120 -5.01 -18.18 11.25
N LYS A 121 -4.42 -18.70 10.16
CA LYS A 121 -3.71 -19.98 10.10
C LYS A 121 -2.52 -20.11 11.07
N TRP A 122 -2.02 -18.98 11.60
CA TRP A 122 -0.90 -18.90 12.53
C TRP A 122 -1.31 -18.34 13.89
N LEU A 123 -2.60 -18.09 14.10
CA LEU A 123 -3.10 -17.46 15.33
C LEU A 123 -2.82 -18.33 16.56
N GLU A 124 -2.91 -19.65 16.44
CA GLU A 124 -2.54 -20.58 17.52
C GLU A 124 -1.05 -20.47 17.86
N LYS A 125 -0.18 -20.50 16.84
CA LYS A 125 1.27 -20.30 17.01
C LYS A 125 1.58 -18.96 17.68
N PHE A 126 0.87 -17.90 17.29
CA PHE A 126 0.97 -16.59 17.92
C PHE A 126 0.55 -16.63 19.39
N ASN A 127 -0.60 -17.24 19.72
CA ASN A 127 -1.10 -17.28 21.09
C ASN A 127 -0.20 -18.10 22.04
N ASN A 128 0.51 -19.12 21.51
CA ASN A 128 1.43 -19.94 22.28
C ASN A 128 2.69 -19.17 22.73
N ASP A 129 3.29 -18.38 21.83
CA ASP A 129 4.40 -17.48 22.17
C ASP A 129 4.37 -16.21 21.31
N PRO A 130 3.63 -15.17 21.76
CA PRO A 130 3.45 -13.96 20.97
C PRO A 130 4.76 -13.21 20.72
N ASN A 131 5.66 -13.18 21.71
CA ASN A 131 6.90 -12.43 21.60
C ASN A 131 7.85 -13.08 20.59
N ALA A 132 8.04 -14.41 20.68
CA ALA A 132 8.85 -15.12 19.70
C ALA A 132 8.26 -15.05 18.29
N PHE A 133 6.92 -15.10 18.16
CA PHE A 133 6.27 -14.93 16.86
C PHE A 133 6.53 -13.54 16.27
N MET A 134 6.34 -12.48 17.05
CA MET A 134 6.57 -11.10 16.59
C MET A 134 8.02 -10.89 16.15
N GLU A 135 9.00 -11.41 16.89
CA GLU A 135 10.42 -11.34 16.49
C GLU A 135 10.69 -12.14 15.21
N GLN A 136 10.15 -13.35 15.06
CA GLN A 136 10.28 -14.13 13.82
C GLN A 136 9.68 -13.42 12.60
N VAL A 137 8.62 -12.63 12.77
CA VAL A 137 8.06 -11.79 11.70
C VAL A 137 9.00 -10.64 11.36
N LYS A 138 9.54 -9.94 12.36
CA LYS A 138 10.48 -8.82 12.15
C LYS A 138 11.77 -9.26 11.48
N ASP A 139 12.29 -10.43 11.88
CA ASP A 139 13.49 -11.04 11.31
C ASP A 139 13.25 -11.69 9.93
N GLY A 140 12.00 -11.68 9.45
CA GLY A 140 11.62 -12.23 8.14
C GLY A 140 11.61 -13.77 8.06
N GLN A 141 11.72 -14.46 9.20
CA GLN A 141 11.59 -15.92 9.30
C GLN A 141 10.15 -16.35 8.99
N ILE A 142 9.18 -15.60 9.49
CA ILE A 142 7.76 -15.75 9.14
C ILE A 142 7.41 -14.70 8.09
N LYS A 143 7.13 -15.16 6.87
CA LYS A 143 6.72 -14.30 5.75
C LYS A 143 5.21 -14.32 5.56
N ILE A 144 4.55 -13.26 6.00
CA ILE A 144 3.12 -13.02 5.77
C ILE A 144 2.95 -12.57 4.31
N LYS A 145 2.14 -13.28 3.53
CA LYS A 145 1.88 -12.97 2.11
C LYS A 145 0.54 -12.26 1.95
N ALA A 146 0.32 -11.63 0.80
CA ALA A 146 -0.94 -10.94 0.50
C ALA A 146 -2.19 -11.84 0.59
N LYS A 147 -2.03 -13.15 0.35
CA LYS A 147 -3.12 -14.14 0.48
C LYS A 147 -3.40 -14.59 1.93
N ASP A 148 -2.57 -14.17 2.88
CA ASP A 148 -2.66 -14.59 4.27
C ASP A 148 -3.57 -13.62 5.02
N TRP A 149 -4.86 -13.95 5.08
CA TRP A 149 -5.87 -13.09 5.68
C TRP A 149 -5.68 -12.94 7.20
N PRO A 150 -5.72 -11.70 7.73
CA PRO A 150 -5.62 -11.42 9.17
C PRO A 150 -6.73 -12.08 10.00
N ALA A 151 -6.45 -12.42 11.25
CA ALA A 151 -7.45 -13.01 12.15
C ALA A 151 -8.70 -12.13 12.32
N PHE A 152 -8.54 -10.80 12.38
CA PHE A 152 -9.67 -9.89 12.63
C PHE A 152 -10.75 -9.88 11.53
N VAL A 153 -10.45 -10.42 10.32
CA VAL A 153 -11.45 -10.48 9.24
C VAL A 153 -12.38 -11.68 9.37
N TYR A 154 -12.06 -12.65 10.23
CA TYR A 154 -12.86 -13.83 10.47
C TYR A 154 -13.79 -13.67 11.66
N SER A 155 -14.95 -14.34 11.61
CA SER A 155 -15.84 -14.46 12.77
C SER A 155 -15.16 -15.22 13.92
N ALA A 156 -15.39 -14.77 15.15
CA ALA A 156 -14.92 -15.47 16.35
C ALA A 156 -15.62 -16.83 16.57
N ASP A 157 -16.77 -17.06 15.94
CA ASP A 157 -17.60 -18.26 16.12
C ASP A 157 -17.27 -19.37 15.12
N VAL A 158 -16.32 -19.13 14.19
CA VAL A 158 -15.96 -20.07 13.13
C VAL A 158 -14.52 -20.54 13.34
N GLU A 159 -14.34 -21.85 13.44
CA GLU A 159 -13.02 -22.46 13.43
C GLU A 159 -12.42 -22.37 12.02
N PHE A 160 -11.15 -21.96 11.94
CA PHE A 160 -10.48 -21.79 10.66
C PHE A 160 -10.17 -23.15 10.03
N ASP A 161 -10.70 -23.36 8.82
CA ASP A 161 -10.39 -24.52 7.98
C ASP A 161 -9.40 -24.12 6.87
N PRO A 162 -8.18 -24.68 6.83
CA PRO A 162 -7.24 -24.45 5.74
C PRO A 162 -7.75 -24.88 4.36
N GLU A 163 -8.66 -25.86 4.31
CA GLU A 163 -9.25 -26.37 3.06
C GLU A 163 -10.46 -25.52 2.60
N ASP A 164 -11.06 -24.76 3.53
CA ASP A 164 -12.12 -23.78 3.24
C ASP A 164 -11.84 -22.42 3.89
N VAL A 165 -10.85 -21.72 3.33
CA VAL A 165 -10.43 -20.37 3.76
C VAL A 165 -11.56 -19.33 3.66
N SER A 166 -12.60 -19.59 2.87
CA SER A 166 -13.71 -18.64 2.70
C SER A 166 -14.70 -18.70 3.85
N ASN A 167 -14.73 -19.80 4.61
CA ASN A 167 -15.60 -19.95 5.75
C ASN A 167 -15.26 -18.90 6.83
N GLY A 168 -16.26 -18.13 7.25
CA GLY A 168 -16.07 -17.06 8.22
C GLY A 168 -15.34 -15.81 7.72
N LEU A 169 -14.81 -15.79 6.48
CA LEU A 169 -14.08 -14.65 5.92
C LEU A 169 -14.99 -13.43 5.74
N MET A 170 -14.47 -12.24 6.04
CA MET A 170 -15.20 -10.95 6.08
C MET A 170 -16.41 -10.94 7.02
N ARG A 171 -16.42 -11.80 8.04
CA ARG A 171 -17.45 -11.84 9.10
C ARG A 171 -16.90 -11.47 10.47
N GLY A 172 -15.67 -10.98 10.54
CA GLY A 172 -15.08 -10.49 11.77
C GLY A 172 -15.73 -9.21 12.27
N TYR A 173 -15.48 -8.88 13.54
CA TYR A 173 -16.16 -7.79 14.25
C TYR A 173 -16.08 -6.43 13.54
N ALA A 174 -14.98 -6.16 12.84
CA ALA A 174 -14.77 -4.90 12.11
C ALA A 174 -15.70 -4.77 10.88
N PHE A 175 -16.31 -5.87 10.44
CA PHE A 175 -17.17 -5.95 9.26
C PHE A 175 -18.64 -6.25 9.62
N ALA A 176 -18.93 -6.59 10.87
CA ALA A 176 -20.27 -6.94 11.34
C ALA A 176 -21.19 -5.72 11.64
N VAL A 177 -20.73 -4.49 11.39
CA VAL A 177 -21.41 -3.24 11.79
C VAL A 177 -21.97 -2.46 10.59
N PHE A 178 -22.13 -3.09 9.42
CA PHE A 178 -22.75 -2.47 8.24
C PHE A 178 -23.87 -3.34 7.67
#